data_AF-A0A925ZXA0-F1
#
_entry.id   AF-A0A925ZXA0-F1
#
_cell.length_a   1.000
_cell.length_b   1.000
_cell.length_c   1.000
_cell.angle_alpha   90.00
_cell.angle_beta   90.00
_cell.angle_gamma   90.00
#
_symmetry.space_group_name_H-M   'P 1'
#
loop_
_entity.id
_entity.type
_entity.pdbx_description
1 polymer ?
#
loop_
_entity_poly.entity_id
_entity_poly.type
_entity_poly.pdbx_seq_one_letter_code
_entity_poly.pdbx_strand_id
1 'polypeptide(L)'
;MAHHNDNPHDDAALVAQVLAGERAAFEPLLLRHSPSVERLCRRLLGSASEAEDVAQEASIQAFLGLRQLQQPARFGPWLHAIAANLARKALRRR
;
A
#
# COMPACT_ATOMS: atom_id res chain seq x y z
N MET A 1 20.47 -2.74 8.82
CA MET A 1 20.16 -2.12 7.52
C MET A 1 19.32 -3.12 6.75
N ALA A 2 18.00 -2.94 6.73
CA ALA A 2 17.12 -3.85 5.96
C ALA A 2 17.30 -3.52 4.48
N HIS A 3 17.83 -4.45 3.70
CA HIS A 3 17.80 -4.38 2.25
C HIS A 3 16.33 -4.51 1.82
N HIS A 4 15.65 -3.37 1.72
CA HIS A 4 14.34 -3.25 1.11
C HIS A 4 14.54 -3.47 -0.40
N ASN A 5 14.49 -4.73 -0.82
CA ASN A 5 14.56 -5.10 -2.23
C ASN A 5 13.23 -4.72 -2.90
N ASP A 6 13.06 -3.43 -3.16
CA ASP A 6 12.01 -2.85 -4.00
C ASP A 6 12.28 -3.16 -5.47
N ASN A 7 12.37 -4.42 -5.84
CA ASN A 7 12.49 -4.77 -7.25
C ASN A 7 11.10 -4.61 -7.91
N PRO A 8 10.89 -3.61 -8.80
CA PRO A 8 9.57 -3.36 -9.38
C PRO A 8 9.10 -4.53 -10.27
N HIS A 9 10.04 -5.34 -10.77
CA HIS A 9 9.74 -6.56 -11.52
C HIS A 9 9.08 -7.63 -10.65
N ASP A 10 9.47 -7.74 -9.38
CA ASP A 10 8.85 -8.69 -8.45
C ASP A 10 7.43 -8.23 -8.08
N ASP A 11 7.21 -6.92 -7.91
CA ASP A 11 5.87 -6.38 -7.65
C ASP A 11 4.90 -6.71 -8.78
N ALA A 12 5.34 -6.52 -10.03
CA ALA A 12 4.52 -6.82 -11.19
C ALA A 12 4.10 -8.29 -11.25
N ALA A 13 5.02 -9.21 -10.95
CA ALA A 13 4.76 -10.64 -10.92
C ALA A 13 3.76 -11.03 -9.81
N LEU A 14 3.96 -10.50 -8.61
CA LEU A 14 3.06 -10.72 -7.47
C LEU A 14 1.65 -10.18 -7.75
N VAL A 15 1.56 -8.97 -8.31
CA VAL A 15 0.26 -8.39 -8.71
C VAL A 15 -0.43 -9.29 -9.73
N ALA A 16 0.28 -9.80 -10.74
CA ALA A 16 -0.29 -10.70 -11.73
C ALA A 16 -0.82 -12.00 -11.10
N GLN A 17 -0.11 -12.58 -10.13
CA GLN A 17 -0.55 -13.76 -9.38
C GLN A 17 -1.83 -13.47 -8.58
N VAL A 18 -1.90 -12.35 -7.87
CA VAL A 18 -3.12 -11.95 -7.14
C VAL A 18 -4.31 -11.78 -8.09
N LEU A 19 -4.09 -11.16 -9.24
CA LEU A 19 -5.14 -10.99 -10.27
C LEU A 19 -5.57 -12.33 -10.89
N ALA A 20 -4.69 -13.34 -10.91
CA ALA A 20 -5.01 -14.70 -11.31
C ALA A 20 -5.76 -15.52 -10.24
N GLY A 21 -5.98 -14.96 -9.04
CA GLY A 21 -6.72 -15.59 -7.94
C GLY A 21 -5.84 -16.07 -6.79
N GLU A 22 -4.51 -16.00 -6.93
CA GLU A 22 -3.56 -16.38 -5.88
C GLU A 22 -3.48 -15.29 -4.81
N ARG A 23 -4.48 -15.24 -3.92
CA ARG A 23 -4.59 -14.21 -2.88
C ARG A 23 -3.36 -14.16 -1.95
N ALA A 24 -2.67 -15.28 -1.74
CA ALA A 24 -1.46 -15.35 -0.93
C ALA A 24 -0.30 -14.51 -1.51
N ALA A 25 -0.29 -14.24 -2.83
CA ALA A 25 0.71 -13.39 -3.46
C ALA A 25 0.57 -11.90 -3.08
N PHE A 26 -0.52 -11.52 -2.38
CA PHE A 26 -0.69 -10.15 -1.90
C PHE A 26 0.10 -9.84 -0.62
N GLU A 27 0.28 -10.84 0.24
CA GLU A 27 1.04 -10.69 1.48
C GLU A 27 2.47 -10.15 1.27
N PRO A 28 3.30 -10.70 0.36
CA PRO A 28 4.64 -10.17 0.13
C PRO A 28 4.64 -8.73 -0.43
N LEU A 29 3.63 -8.34 -1.22
CA LEU A 29 3.45 -6.95 -1.65
C LEU A 29 3.21 -6.04 -0.42
N LEU A 30 2.30 -6.43 0.47
CA LEU A 30 2.03 -5.67 1.69
C LEU A 30 3.24 -5.60 2.61
N LEU A 31 3.88 -6.73 2.92
CA LEU A 31 5.06 -6.76 3.80
C LEU A 31 6.18 -5.85 3.30
N ARG A 32 6.36 -5.77 1.98
CA ARG A 32 7.31 -4.85 1.36
C ARG A 32 6.92 -3.40 1.56
N HIS A 33 5.69 -3.02 1.24
CA HIS A 33 5.30 -1.61 1.16
C HIS A 33 4.76 -1.01 2.46
N SER A 34 4.18 -1.81 3.36
CA SER A 34 3.54 -1.37 4.61
C SER A 34 4.42 -0.44 5.46
N PRO A 35 5.73 -0.70 5.70
CA PRO A 35 6.56 0.22 6.48
C PRO A 35 6.67 1.62 5.87
N SER A 36 6.71 1.73 4.53
CA SER A 36 6.80 3.01 3.84
C SER A 36 5.47 3.78 3.87
N VAL A 37 4.37 3.06 3.71
CA VAL A 37 3.00 3.59 3.79
C VAL A 37 2.70 4.12 5.18
N GLU A 38 3.04 3.35 6.22
CA GLU A 38 2.83 3.77 7.60
C GLU A 38 3.66 5.01 7.95
N ARG A 39 4.92 5.09 7.49
CA ARG A 39 5.75 6.31 7.64
C ARG A 39 5.12 7.52 6.95
N LEU A 40 4.56 7.35 5.76
CA LEU A 40 3.84 8.41 5.06
C LEU A 40 2.62 8.86 5.88
N CYS A 41 1.78 7.93 6.33
CA CYS A 41 0.60 8.24 7.14
C CYS A 41 0.97 8.97 8.43
N ARG A 42 2.00 8.50 9.15
CA ARG A 42 2.51 9.14 10.38
C ARG A 42 2.94 10.58 10.12
N ARG A 43 3.66 10.84 9.02
CA ARG A 43 4.09 12.19 8.64
C ARG A 43 2.91 13.12 8.34
N LEU A 44 1.84 12.60 7.73
CA LEU A 44 0.68 13.40 7.34
C LEU A 44 -0.26 13.67 8.54
N LEU A 45 -0.47 12.68 9.41
CA LEU A 45 -1.46 12.73 10.48
C LEU A 45 -0.90 13.23 11.81
N GLY A 46 0.41 13.05 12.06
CA GLY A 46 1.05 13.40 13.32
C GLY A 46 0.64 12.51 14.51
N SER A 47 -0.17 11.47 14.28
CA SER A 47 -0.61 10.48 15.26
C SER A 47 -0.22 9.09 14.81
N ALA A 48 0.40 8.31 15.70
CA ALA A 48 0.82 6.93 15.39
C ALA A 48 -0.38 6.00 15.23
N SER A 49 -1.39 6.12 16.09
CA SER A 49 -2.60 5.30 16.05
C SER A 49 -3.42 5.57 14.79
N GLU A 50 -3.68 6.84 14.45
CA GLU A 50 -4.42 7.17 13.22
C GLU A 50 -3.66 6.74 11.97
N ALA A 51 -2.32 6.80 12.00
CA ALA A 51 -1.50 6.38 10.89
C ALA A 51 -1.55 4.88 10.64
N GLU A 52 -1.57 4.08 11.70
CA GLU A 52 -1.74 2.64 11.62
C GLU A 52 -3.10 2.29 11.03
N ASP A 53 -4.19 2.89 11.55
CA ASP A 53 -5.55 2.67 11.05
C ASP A 53 -5.67 3.03 9.56
N VAL A 54 -5.12 4.18 9.15
CA VAL A 54 -5.16 4.62 7.75
C VAL A 54 -4.29 3.73 6.85
N ALA A 55 -3.15 3.24 7.32
CA ALA A 55 -2.29 2.34 6.55
C ALA A 55 -2.96 0.97 6.35
N GLN A 56 -3.66 0.46 7.37
CA GLN A 56 -4.45 -0.77 7.27
C GLN A 56 -5.62 -0.59 6.28
N GLU A 57 -6.38 0.50 6.38
CA GLU A 57 -7.45 0.81 5.42
C GLU A 57 -6.90 0.95 3.99
N ALA A 58 -5.74 1.60 3.80
CA ALA A 58 -5.10 1.70 2.50
C ALA A 58 -4.75 0.32 1.90
N SER A 59 -4.32 -0.61 2.74
CA SER A 59 -3.98 -1.98 2.34
C SER A 59 -5.23 -2.75 1.91
N ILE A 60 -6.34 -2.59 2.62
CA ILE A 60 -7.65 -3.18 2.26
C ILE A 60 -8.15 -2.59 0.94
N GLN A 61 -8.13 -1.27 0.79
CA GLN A 61 -8.53 -0.59 -0.45
C GLN A 61 -7.65 -0.98 -1.63
N ALA A 62 -6.34 -1.18 -1.40
CA ALA A 62 -5.43 -1.66 -2.44
C ALA A 62 -5.74 -3.10 -2.86
N PHE A 63 -6.08 -3.99 -1.94
CA PHE A 63 -6.50 -5.35 -2.27
C PHE A 63 -7.78 -5.36 -3.10
N LEU A 64 -8.81 -4.66 -2.64
CA LEU A 64 -10.11 -4.58 -3.33
C LEU A 64 -10.02 -3.87 -4.68
N GLY A 65 -9.14 -2.87 -4.77
CA GLY A 65 -8.94 -2.05 -5.96
C GLY A 65 -7.88 -2.57 -6.93
N LEU A 66 -7.21 -3.69 -6.65
CA LEU A 66 -6.00 -4.10 -7.38
C LEU A 66 -6.23 -4.24 -8.89
N ARG A 67 -7.43 -4.68 -9.31
CA ARG A 67 -7.82 -4.79 -10.73
C ARG A 67 -7.82 -3.46 -11.48
N GLN A 68 -7.84 -2.33 -10.78
CA GLN A 68 -7.81 -0.99 -11.36
C GLN A 68 -6.38 -0.50 -11.62
N LEU A 69 -5.36 -1.17 -11.05
CA LEU A 69 -3.96 -0.84 -11.26
C LEU A 69 -3.56 -1.15 -12.72
N GLN A 70 -3.36 -0.09 -13.52
CA GLN A 70 -3.02 -0.23 -14.94
C GLN A 70 -1.58 -0.70 -15.19
N GLN A 71 -0.68 -0.40 -14.26
CA GLN A 71 0.74 -0.75 -14.38
C GLN A 71 1.16 -1.53 -13.13
N PRO A 72 1.21 -2.88 -13.18
CA PRO A 72 1.54 -3.73 -12.03
C PRO A 72 2.86 -3.36 -11.33
N ALA A 73 3.89 -2.99 -12.10
CA ALA A 73 5.18 -2.54 -11.56
C ALA A 73 5.13 -1.23 -10.74
N ARG A 74 3.99 -0.51 -10.79
CA ARG A 74 3.78 0.73 -10.03
C ARG A 74 2.89 0.53 -8.79
N PHE A 75 2.81 -0.69 -8.28
CA PHE A 75 2.04 -1.00 -7.08
C PHE A 75 2.43 -0.10 -5.89
N GLY A 76 3.72 0.02 -5.57
CA GLY A 76 4.19 0.87 -4.47
C GLY A 76 3.70 2.33 -4.54
N PRO A 77 3.99 3.08 -5.62
CA PRO A 77 3.47 4.44 -5.80
C PRO A 77 1.94 4.55 -5.79
N TRP A 78 1.24 3.55 -6.35
CA TRP A 78 -0.22 3.52 -6.35
C TRP A 78 -0.79 3.34 -4.94
N LEU A 79 -0.23 2.43 -4.15
CA LEU A 79 -0.59 2.24 -2.74
C LEU A 79 -0.31 3.50 -1.91
N HIS A 80 0.83 4.17 -2.13
CA HIS A 80 1.12 5.46 -1.49
C HIS A 80 0.07 6.53 -1.83
N ALA A 81 -0.44 6.56 -3.07
CA ALA A 81 -1.48 7.50 -3.46
C ALA A 81 -2.81 7.24 -2.73
N ILE A 82 -3.20 5.97 -2.59
CA ILE A 82 -4.37 5.56 -1.79
C ILE A 82 -4.21 6.03 -0.34
N ALA A 83 -3.08 5.69 0.28
CA ALA A 83 -2.79 6.06 1.67
C ALA A 83 -2.79 7.58 1.89
N ALA A 84 -2.16 8.34 0.99
CA ALA A 84 -2.14 9.80 1.07
C ALA A 84 -3.56 10.40 0.95
N ASN A 85 -4.40 9.82 0.10
CA ASN A 85 -5.79 10.28 -0.06
C ASN A 85 -6.63 10.00 1.19
N LEU A 86 -6.47 8.82 1.80
CA LEU A 86 -7.13 8.46 3.05
C LEU A 86 -6.65 9.33 4.21
N ALA A 87 -5.34 9.56 4.35
CA ALA A 87 -4.79 10.43 5.38
C ALA A 87 -5.34 11.87 5.26
N ARG A 88 -5.36 12.44 4.04
CA ARG A 88 -5.98 13.77 3.80
C ARG A 88 -7.48 13.78 4.06
N LYS A 89 -8.18 12.66 3.86
CA LYS A 89 -9.60 12.54 4.20
C LYS A 89 -9.81 12.48 5.72
N ALA A 90 -8.95 11.79 6.46
CA ALA A 90 -8.97 11.77 7.92
C ALA A 90 -8.70 13.16 8.51
N LEU A 91 -7.67 13.87 8.02
CA LEU A 91 -7.38 15.25 8.44
C LEU A 91 -8.57 16.21 8.26
N ARG A 92 -9.35 16.04 7.19
CA ARG A 92 -10.53 16.88 6.91
C ARG A 92 -11.74 16.57 7.80
N ARG A 93 -11.74 15.41 8.47
CA ARG A 93 -12.83 14.95 9.35
C ARG A 93 -12.57 15.28 10.83
N ARG A 94 -11.36 15.74 11.14
CA ARG A 94 -10.97 16.26 12.44
C ARG A 94 -11.44 17.70 12.59
#